data_AF-A0A7J7P6D8-F1
#
_entry.id   AF-A0A7J7P6D8-F1
#
_cell.length_a   1.000
_cell.length_b   1.000
_cell.length_c   1.000
_cell.angle_alpha   90.00
_cell.angle_beta   90.00
_cell.angle_gamma   90.00
#
_symmetry.space_group_name_H-M   'P 1'
#
loop_
_entity.id
_entity.type
_entity.pdbx_description
1 polymer ?
#
loop_
_entity_poly.entity_id
_entity_poly.type
_entity_poly.pdbx_seq_one_letter_code
_entity_poly.pdbx_strand_id
1 'polypeptide(L)'
;MDLVDPSTPLPHWFSEEDLTNYARLYEKSGFCTPLQILALLGGSIGLEELKVKVPAFVFMGEKDYPLKIPGLAYSLNKMVRDYISDIETTYLPDRGIIY
;
A
#
# COMPACT_ATOMS: atom_id res chain seq x y z
N MET A 1 9.67 -0.95 -16.66
CA MET A 1 9.29 -1.91 -15.61
C MET A 1 10.59 -2.57 -15.22
N ASP A 2 11.10 -2.31 -14.01
CA ASP A 2 12.24 -3.08 -13.51
C ASP A 2 11.71 -4.49 -13.26
N LEU A 3 11.86 -5.32 -14.29
CA LEU A 3 11.59 -6.73 -14.20
C LEU A 3 12.76 -7.31 -13.40
N VAL A 4 12.47 -7.73 -12.17
CA VAL A 4 13.38 -8.54 -11.37
C VAL A 4 13.91 -9.69 -12.22
N ASP A 5 15.19 -10.00 -12.08
CA ASP A 5 15.81 -11.13 -12.78
C ASP A 5 15.01 -12.41 -12.50
N PRO A 6 14.56 -13.18 -13.51
CA PRO A 6 13.79 -14.40 -13.31
C PRO A 6 14.46 -15.46 -12.44
N SER A 7 15.78 -15.38 -12.25
CA SER A 7 16.55 -16.24 -11.33
C SER A 7 16.48 -15.79 -9.86
N THR A 8 15.86 -14.65 -9.57
CA THR A 8 15.68 -14.16 -8.21
C THR A 8 14.68 -15.04 -7.48
N PRO A 9 15.05 -15.67 -6.35
CA PRO A 9 14.15 -16.52 -5.60
C PRO A 9 13.01 -15.70 -4.98
N LEU A 10 11.89 -16.37 -4.69
CA LEU A 10 10.80 -15.74 -3.95
C LEU A 10 11.29 -15.30 -2.56
N PRO A 11 10.72 -14.19 -2.01
CA PRO A 11 11.00 -13.80 -0.65
C PRO A 11 10.67 -14.92 0.35
N HIS A 12 11.44 -15.04 1.43
CA HIS A 12 11.26 -16.10 2.45
C HIS A 12 9.87 -16.14 3.12
N TRP A 13 9.11 -15.04 3.04
CA TRP A 13 7.75 -14.92 3.60
C TRP A 13 6.65 -15.26 2.57
N PHE A 14 7.03 -15.53 1.31
CA PHE A 14 6.11 -15.75 0.20
C PHE A 14 6.44 -17.08 -0.51
N SER A 15 5.55 -18.06 -0.36
CA SER A 15 5.78 -19.41 -0.89
C SER A 15 5.32 -19.56 -2.34
N GLU A 16 5.76 -20.64 -2.99
CA GLU A 16 5.26 -21.05 -4.32
C GLU A 16 3.74 -21.33 -4.32
N GLU A 17 3.21 -21.82 -3.18
CA GLU A 17 1.78 -22.04 -3.02
C GLU A 17 1.02 -20.70 -2.98
N ASP A 18 1.53 -19.71 -2.25
CA ASP A 18 0.94 -18.36 -2.22
C ASP A 18 0.91 -17.76 -3.63
N LEU A 19 2.04 -17.83 -4.35
CA LEU A 19 2.13 -17.35 -5.73
C LEU A 19 1.12 -18.04 -6.64
N THR A 20 1.05 -19.38 -6.57
CA THR A 20 0.11 -20.17 -7.38
C THR A 20 -1.34 -19.79 -7.10
N ASN A 21 -1.69 -19.57 -5.83
CA ASN A 21 -3.02 -19.18 -5.43
C ASN A 21 -3.40 -17.78 -5.97
N TYR A 22 -2.52 -16.78 -5.81
CA TYR A 22 -2.76 -15.45 -6.36
C TYR A 22 -2.82 -15.44 -7.89
N ALA A 23 -1.91 -16.17 -8.55
CA ALA A 23 -1.90 -16.31 -10.00
C ALA A 23 -3.24 -16.84 -10.51
N ARG A 24 -3.74 -17.94 -9.93
CA ARG A 24 -5.04 -18.53 -10.30
C ARG A 24 -6.21 -17.56 -10.10
N LEU A 25 -6.19 -16.74 -9.05
CA LEU A 25 -7.23 -15.73 -8.81
C LEU A 25 -7.21 -14.67 -9.92
N TYR A 26 -6.04 -14.15 -10.26
CA TYR A 26 -5.90 -13.13 -11.30
C TYR A 26 -6.07 -13.66 -12.73
N GLU A 27 -5.74 -14.93 -12.99
CA GLU A 27 -6.09 -15.60 -14.25
C GLU A 27 -7.62 -15.66 -14.43
N LYS A 28 -8.36 -15.89 -13.34
CA LYS A 28 -9.83 -15.93 -13.37
C LYS A 28 -10.45 -14.53 -13.43
N SER A 29 -9.95 -13.56 -12.66
CA SER A 29 -10.56 -12.23 -12.54
C SER A 29 -10.06 -11.21 -13.56
N GLY A 30 -8.85 -11.43 -14.11
CA GLY A 30 -8.08 -10.38 -14.77
C GLY A 30 -7.68 -9.26 -13.82
N PHE A 31 -7.12 -8.18 -14.39
CA PHE A 31 -6.60 -7.01 -13.67
C PHE A 31 -7.44 -5.73 -13.87
N CYS A 32 -8.51 -5.77 -14.66
CA CYS A 32 -9.26 -4.55 -15.00
C CYS A 32 -9.78 -3.80 -13.77
N THR A 33 -10.47 -4.49 -12.86
CA THR A 33 -11.01 -3.88 -11.63
C THR A 33 -9.95 -3.31 -10.70
N PRO A 34 -8.87 -4.04 -10.31
CA PRO A 34 -7.84 -3.45 -9.45
C PRO A 34 -7.14 -2.26 -10.12
N LEU A 35 -6.95 -2.27 -11.44
CA LEU A 35 -6.38 -1.12 -12.16
C LEU A 35 -7.31 0.08 -12.21
N GLN A 36 -8.63 -0.13 -12.32
CA GLN A 36 -9.61 0.96 -12.25
C GLN A 36 -9.63 1.64 -10.88
N ILE A 37 -9.50 0.88 -9.79
CA ILE A 37 -9.40 1.45 -8.43
C ILE A 37 -8.20 2.39 -8.33
N LEU A 38 -7.04 1.98 -8.88
CA LEU A 38 -5.84 2.85 -8.92
C LEU A 38 -6.08 4.13 -9.72
N ALA A 39 -6.79 4.06 -10.85
CA ALA A 39 -7.13 5.23 -11.65
C ALA A 39 -8.04 6.23 -10.91
N LEU A 40 -8.86 5.76 -9.97
CA LEU A 40 -9.74 6.60 -9.15
C LEU A 40 -9.01 7.33 -8.02
N LEU A 41 -7.84 6.87 -7.59
CA LEU A 41 -7.08 7.48 -6.48
C LEU A 41 -6.61 8.92 -6.75
N GLY A 42 -6.62 9.37 -8.01
CA GLY A 42 -6.34 10.76 -8.38
C GLY A 42 -7.55 11.70 -8.33
N GLY A 43 -8.75 11.19 -8.06
CA GLY A 43 -9.98 11.98 -7.98
C GLY A 43 -10.22 12.57 -6.58
N SER A 44 -10.89 13.72 -6.52
CA SER A 44 -11.40 14.23 -5.26
C SER A 44 -12.55 13.34 -4.77
N ILE A 45 -12.55 12.97 -3.48
CA ILE A 45 -13.55 12.06 -2.90
C ILE A 45 -14.88 12.81 -2.62
N GLY A 46 -15.00 14.09 -2.96
CA GLY A 46 -16.22 14.88 -2.78
C GLY A 46 -16.66 15.05 -1.31
N LEU A 47 -15.75 14.77 -0.36
CA LEU A 47 -15.99 14.88 1.07
C LEU A 47 -15.36 16.17 1.57
N GLU A 48 -16.18 17.13 1.96
CA GLU A 48 -15.73 18.46 2.40
C GLU A 48 -15.16 18.43 3.83
N GLU A 49 -15.65 17.53 4.70
CA GLU A 49 -15.21 17.44 6.09
C GLU A 49 -15.14 15.98 6.59
N LEU A 50 -14.06 15.27 6.25
CA LEU A 50 -13.82 13.92 6.77
C LEU A 50 -13.07 13.97 8.11
N LYS A 51 -13.76 13.86 9.25
CA LYS A 51 -13.10 13.64 10.55
C LYS A 51 -13.35 12.22 11.03
N VAL A 52 -12.27 11.45 11.20
CA VAL A 52 -12.34 10.13 11.82
C VAL A 52 -12.29 10.33 13.34
N LYS A 53 -13.35 9.91 14.04
CA LYS A 53 -13.51 10.12 15.49
C LYS A 53 -13.09 8.92 16.35
N VAL A 54 -12.60 7.86 15.71
CA VAL A 54 -12.14 6.66 16.39
C VAL A 54 -10.61 6.65 16.43
N PRO A 55 -10.00 6.08 17.48
CA PRO A 55 -8.56 5.86 17.51
C PRO A 55 -8.11 5.02 16.31
N ALA A 56 -6.98 5.38 15.72
CA ALA A 56 -6.40 4.64 14.62
C ALA A 56 -4.94 4.30 14.90
N PHE A 57 -4.47 3.25 14.26
CA PHE A 57 -3.07 2.84 14.33
C PHE A 57 -2.55 2.53 12.93
N VAL A 58 -1.40 3.10 12.56
CA VAL A 58 -0.73 2.88 11.28
C VAL A 58 0.53 2.06 11.50
N PHE A 59 0.57 0.88 10.87
CA PHE A 59 1.78 0.07 10.70
C PHE A 59 2.31 0.25 9.28
N MET A 60 3.58 0.61 9.12
CA MET A 60 4.20 0.82 7.81
C MET A 60 5.62 0.27 7.78
N GLY A 61 6.04 -0.34 6.67
CA GLY A 61 7.43 -0.73 6.46
C GLY A 61 8.27 0.48 6.02
N GLU A 62 9.47 0.64 6.57
CA GLU A 62 10.35 1.75 6.17
C GLU A 62 10.76 1.73 4.68
N LYS A 63 10.69 0.55 4.04
CA LYS A 63 11.00 0.34 2.62
C LYS A 63 9.76 0.34 1.73
N ASP A 64 8.58 0.61 2.27
CA ASP A 64 7.34 0.66 1.48
C ASP A 64 7.44 1.68 0.34
N TYR A 65 7.20 1.22 -0.90
CA TYR A 65 7.30 2.04 -2.10
C TYR A 65 6.53 3.37 -2.05
N PRO A 66 5.31 3.45 -1.48
CA PRO A 66 4.60 4.72 -1.30
C PRO A 66 5.41 5.82 -0.60
N LEU A 67 6.34 5.47 0.31
CA LEU A 67 7.20 6.46 0.97
C LEU A 67 8.18 7.14 0.01
N LYS A 68 8.50 6.51 -1.13
CA LYS A 68 9.37 7.06 -2.18
C LYS A 68 8.64 8.07 -3.08
N ILE A 69 7.31 8.15 -3.02
CA ILE A 69 6.53 9.09 -3.82
C ILE A 69 6.68 10.49 -3.21
N PRO A 70 7.24 11.48 -3.95
CA PRO A 70 7.45 12.82 -3.44
C PRO A 70 6.17 13.44 -2.89
N GLY A 71 6.22 13.96 -1.67
CA GLY A 71 5.08 14.57 -1.00
C GLY A 71 4.09 13.58 -0.38
N LEU A 72 4.10 12.29 -0.73
CA LEU A 72 3.17 11.31 -0.14
C LEU A 72 3.57 10.96 1.30
N ALA A 73 4.86 10.73 1.58
CA ALA A 73 5.34 10.44 2.94
C ALA A 73 5.08 11.60 3.93
N TYR A 74 5.29 12.84 3.47
CA TYR A 74 4.99 14.04 4.26
C TYR A 74 3.47 14.23 4.43
N SER A 75 2.70 14.03 3.36
CA SER A 75 1.24 14.13 3.39
C SER A 75 0.59 13.04 4.23
N LEU A 76 1.14 11.83 4.29
CA LEU A 76 0.66 10.77 5.17
C LEU A 76 0.77 11.21 6.64
N ASN A 77 1.93 11.70 7.08
CA ASN A 77 2.08 12.15 8.46
C ASN A 77 1.25 13.40 8.79
N LYS A 78 1.07 14.32 7.84
CA LYS A 78 0.34 15.57 8.03
C LYS A 78 -1.18 15.41 7.85
N MET A 79 -1.64 14.94 6.70
CA MET A 79 -3.07 14.75 6.40
C MET A 79 -3.71 13.77 7.36
N VAL A 80 -3.04 12.67 7.71
CA VAL A 80 -3.66 11.68 8.59
C VAL A 80 -3.92 12.25 9.98
N ARG A 81 -3.05 13.13 10.50
CA ARG A 81 -3.31 13.83 11.77
C ARG A 81 -4.37 14.94 11.64
N ASP A 82 -4.43 15.60 10.49
CA ASP A 82 -5.46 16.61 10.23
C ASP A 82 -6.86 15.98 10.15
N TYR A 83 -6.98 14.71 9.75
CA TYR A 83 -8.28 14.01 9.67
C TYR A 83 -8.56 13.08 10.85
N ILE A 84 -7.52 12.57 11.53
CA ILE A 84 -7.60 11.64 12.65
C ILE A 84 -6.79 12.20 13.82
N SER A 85 -7.49 12.74 14.82
CA SER A 85 -6.84 13.40 15.97
C SER A 85 -6.15 12.42 16.91
N ASP A 86 -6.64 11.18 16.99
CA ASP A 86 -6.11 10.13 17.87
C ASP A 86 -5.49 9.03 17.00
N ILE A 87 -4.26 9.28 16.56
CA ILE A 87 -3.52 8.34 15.72
C ILE A 87 -2.09 8.11 16.16
N GLU A 88 -1.76 6.83 16.28
CA GLU A 88 -0.43 6.32 16.51
C GLU A 88 0.15 5.73 15.22
N THR A 89 1.45 5.92 15.01
CA THR A 89 2.16 5.41 13.83
C THR A 89 3.42 4.70 14.29
N THR A 90 3.65 3.49 13.78
CA THR A 90 4.89 2.73 13.98
C THR A 90 5.46 2.28 12.65
N TYR A 91 6.77 2.46 12.50
CA TYR A 91 7.53 1.99 11.35
C TYR A 91 8.27 0.70 11.70
N LEU A 92 8.17 -0.28 10.81
CA LEU A 92 8.88 -1.55 10.93
C LEU A 92 10.23 -1.44 10.19
N PRO A 93 11.36 -1.54 10.93
CA PRO A 93 12.68 -1.43 10.33
C PRO A 93 12.90 -2.48 9.27
N ASP A 94 13.52 -2.07 8.16
CA ASP A 94 13.90 -2.95 7.05
C ASP A 94 12.77 -3.71 6.33
N ARG A 95 11.50 -3.42 6.63
CA ARG A 95 10.34 -4.06 5.99
C ARG A 95 9.78 -3.23 4.83
N GLY A 96 9.25 -3.89 3.82
CA GLY A 96 8.56 -3.29 2.69
C GLY A 96 7.52 -4.25 2.11
N ILE A 97 6.46 -3.73 1.48
CA ILE A 97 5.43 -4.51 0.76
C ILE A 97 6.05 -5.27 -0.42
N ILE A 98 7.10 -4.73 -1.04
CA ILE A 98 7.84 -5.33 -2.15
C ILE A 98 9.33 -5.03 -1.91
N TYR A 99 10.20 -6.06 -1.99
CA TYR A 99 11.66 -5.90 -1.88
C TYR A 99 12.25 -5.42 -3.20
#